data_AF-A0A8R1E6R8-F1
#
_entry.id   AF-A0A8R1E6R8-F1
#
_cell.length_a   1.000
_cell.length_b   1.000
_cell.length_c   1.000
_cell.angle_alpha   90.00
_cell.angle_beta   90.00
_cell.angle_gamma   90.00
#
_symmetry.space_group_name_H-M   'P 1'
#
loop_
_entity.id
_entity.type
_entity.pdbx_description
1 polymer ?
#
loop_
_entity_poly.entity_id
_entity_poly.type
_entity_poly.pdbx_seq_one_letter_code
_entity_poly.pdbx_strand_id
1 'polypeptide(L)' 'MTVMEWPSQSPDLNLIEHLWKELERCVSGIRAQNADQKFSQLQTEWAQIPQSVITNLPRRCQAVIDSRGFAD' A
#
# COMPACT_ATOMS: atom_id res chain seq x y z
N MET A 1 -17.17 14.83 5.41
CA MET A 1 -16.30 13.68 5.16
C MET A 1 -16.58 13.23 3.73
N THR A 2 -15.69 13.52 2.79
CA THR A 2 -15.92 13.23 1.37
C THR A 2 -15.39 11.84 1.10
N VAL A 3 -16.30 10.89 0.82
CA VAL A 3 -15.92 9.54 0.38
C VAL A 3 -15.56 9.62 -1.09
N MET A 4 -14.40 9.09 -1.48
CA MET A 4 -13.98 9.02 -2.87
C MET A 4 -14.82 7.96 -3.58
N GLU A 5 -15.42 8.29 -4.73
CA GLU A 5 -16.12 7.29 -5.54
C GLU A 5 -15.11 6.26 -6.07
N TRP A 6 -15.33 4.99 -5.73
CA TRP A 6 -14.41 3.92 -6.05
C TRP A 6 -15.03 2.95 -7.07
N PRO A 7 -14.36 2.68 -8.19
CA PRO A 7 -14.85 1.68 -9.14
C PRO A 7 -14.81 0.28 -8.54
N SER A 8 -15.88 -0.49 -8.74
CA SER A 8 -15.95 -1.90 -8.36
C SER A 8 -14.84 -2.70 -9.05
N GLN A 9 -14.29 -3.71 -8.35
CA GLN A 9 -13.21 -4.57 -8.84
C GLN A 9 -11.90 -3.86 -9.25
N SER A 10 -11.57 -2.72 -8.62
CA SER A 10 -10.25 -2.06 -8.78
C SER A 10 -9.37 -2.22 -7.53
N PRO A 11 -8.85 -3.43 -7.25
CA PRO A 11 -7.90 -3.64 -6.14
C PRO A 11 -6.59 -2.89 -6.38
N ASP A 12 -6.24 -2.63 -7.65
CA ASP A 12 -5.03 -1.87 -8.01
C ASP A 12 -5.06 -0.46 -7.46
N LEU A 13 -6.24 0.14 -7.38
CA LEU A 13 -6.34 1.47 -6.81
C LEU A 13 -6.20 1.42 -5.28
N ASN A 14 -6.37 0.27 -4.61
CA ASN A 14 -6.60 0.21 -3.17
C ASN A 14 -5.31 0.50 -2.40
N LEU A 15 -5.13 1.76 -1.98
CA LEU A 15 -3.95 2.23 -1.27
C LEU A 15 -3.54 1.35 -0.10
N ILE A 16 -4.50 0.72 0.58
CA ILE A 16 -4.19 -0.13 1.74
C ILE A 16 -3.45 -1.40 1.34
N GLU A 17 -3.77 -2.01 0.20
CA GLU A 17 -3.08 -3.21 -0.31
C GLU A 17 -1.63 -2.90 -0.68
N HIS A 18 -1.40 -1.71 -1.25
CA HIS A 18 -0.04 -1.26 -1.60
C HIS A 18 0.78 -0.93 -0.37
N LEU A 19 0.17 -0.31 0.64
CA LEU A 19 0.83 -0.10 1.93
C LEU A 19 1.17 -1.43 2.60
N TRP A 20 0.28 -2.42 2.55
CA TRP A 20 0.56 -3.76 3.07
C TRP A 20 1.71 -4.44 2.34
N LYS A 21 1.74 -4.36 1.00
CA LYS A 21 2.82 -4.92 0.19
C LYS A 21 4.17 -4.26 0.46
N GLU A 22 4.21 -2.94 0.61
CA GLU A 22 5.45 -2.23 0.98
C GLU A 22 5.89 -2.57 2.40
N LEU A 23 4.96 -2.66 3.35
CA LEU A 23 5.27 -3.07 4.72
C LEU A 23 5.84 -4.49 4.76
N GLU A 24 5.23 -5.43 4.03
CA GLU A 24 5.71 -6.80 3.89
C GLU A 24 7.12 -6.84 3.28
N ARG A 25 7.39 -6.02 2.26
CA ARG A 25 8.71 -5.88 1.66
C ARG A 25 9.75 -5.38 2.67
N CYS A 26 9.41 -4.39 3.49
CA CYS A 26 10.32 -3.83 4.48
C CYS A 26 10.64 -4.82 5.62
N VAL A 27 9.64 -5.59 6.09
CA VAL A 27 9.87 -6.60 7.13
C VAL A 27 10.39 -7.94 6.57
N SER A 28 10.45 -8.09 5.24
CA SER A 28 10.91 -9.31 4.59
C SER A 28 12.35 -9.62 5.00
N GLY A 29 12.58 -10.82 5.53
CA GLY A 29 13.89 -11.26 6.01
C GLY A 29 14.21 -10.89 7.46
N ILE A 30 13.39 -10.06 8.13
CA ILE A 30 13.54 -9.79 9.55
C ILE A 30 12.82 -10.90 10.34
N ARG A 31 13.58 -11.61 11.20
CA ARG A 31 13.00 -12.63 12.09
C ARG A 31 12.62 -12.01 13.43
N ALA A 32 11.39 -12.24 13.85
CA ALA A 32 10.92 -11.98 15.20
C ALA A 32 10.89 -13.27 16.02
N GLN A 33 11.27 -13.20 17.29
CA GLN A 33 11.26 -14.32 18.23
C GLN A 33 9.91 -14.46 18.96
N ASN A 34 9.11 -13.39 19.00
CA ASN A 34 7.79 -13.36 19.61
C ASN A 34 6.89 -12.31 18.94
N ALA A 35 5.62 -12.28 19.34
CA ALA A 35 4.62 -11.38 18.79
C ALA A 35 4.94 -9.90 19.07
N ASP A 36 5.43 -9.57 20.26
CA ASP A 36 5.76 -8.19 20.63
C ASP A 36 6.90 -7.63 19.77
N GLN A 37 7.95 -8.42 19.56
CA GLN A 37 9.05 -8.05 18.68
C GLN A 37 8.57 -7.87 17.23
N LYS A 38 7.67 -8.74 16.75
CA LYS A 38 7.08 -8.61 15.41
C LYS A 38 6.25 -7.33 15.30
N PHE A 39 5.49 -6.99 16.33
CA PHE A 39 4.69 -5.77 16.36
C PHE A 39 5.55 -4.51 16.38
N SER A 40 6.61 -4.47 17.20
CA SER A 40 7.56 -3.35 17.22
C SER A 40 8.26 -3.17 15.88
N GLN A 41 8.67 -4.27 15.23
CA GLN A 41 9.26 -4.22 13.87
C GLN A 41 8.28 -3.62 12.86
N LEU A 42 7.02 -4.07 12.87
CA LEU A 42 5.99 -3.51 12.00
C LEU A 42 5.77 -2.02 12.26
N GLN A 43 5.74 -1.57 13.52
CA GLN A 43 5.61 -0.15 13.85
C GLN A 43 6.80 0.68 13.35
N THR A 44 8.02 0.18 13.50
CA THR A 44 9.23 0.85 13.01
C THR A 44 9.22 0.96 11.49
N GLU A 45 8.96 -0.12 10.78
CA GLU A 45 8.90 -0.10 9.32
C GLU A 45 7.74 0.75 8.80
N TRP A 46 6.58 0.70 9.46
CA TRP A 46 5.43 1.56 9.13
C TRP A 46 5.78 3.04 9.18
N ALA A 47 6.54 3.47 10.20
CA ALA A 47 6.99 4.86 10.32
C ALA A 47 8.00 5.28 9.24
N GLN A 48 8.66 4.32 8.58
CA GLN A 48 9.62 4.57 7.51
C GLN A 48 9.03 4.50 6.11
N ILE A 49 7.76 4.09 5.95
CA ILE A 49 7.11 4.04 4.63
C ILE A 49 7.08 5.45 4.03
N PRO A 50 7.70 5.66 2.86
CA PRO A 50 7.72 6.97 2.22
C PRO A 50 6.29 7.43 1.90
N GLN A 51 6.00 8.70 2.18
CA GLN A 51 4.70 9.29 1.87
C GLN A 51 4.38 9.27 0.36
N SER A 52 5.40 9.12 -0.48
CA SER A 52 5.26 8.89 -1.93
C SER A 52 4.46 7.64 -2.28
N VAL A 53 4.43 6.62 -1.41
CA VAL A 53 3.60 5.42 -1.59
C VAL A 53 2.11 5.80 -1.56
N ILE A 54 1.75 6.79 -0.74
CA ILE A 54 0.38 7.28 -0.59
C ILE A 54 0.04 8.34 -1.66
N THR A 55 0.98 9.24 -1.98
CA THR A 55 0.73 10.33 -2.93
C THR A 55 0.78 9.89 -4.40
N ASN A 56 1.22 8.67 -4.70
CA ASN A 56 1.20 8.13 -6.07
C ASN A 56 -0.20 7.71 -6.56
N LEU A 57 -1.25 7.80 -5.74
CA LEU A 57 -2.60 7.42 -6.14
C LEU A 57 -3.10 8.12 -7.43
N PRO A 58 -2.95 9.45 -7.61
CA PRO A 58 -3.43 10.13 -8.81
C PRO A 58 -2.74 9.63 -10.08
N ARG A 59 -1.43 9.34 -10.00
CA ARG A 59 -0.67 8.78 -11.12
C ARG A 59 -1.17 7.39 -11.51
N ARG A 60 -1.61 6.59 -10.53
CA ARG A 60 -2.11 5.23 -10.74
C ARG A 60 -3.54 5.22 -11.26
N CYS A 61 -4.40 6.12 -10.77
CA CYS A 61 -5.69 6.39 -11.39
C CYS A 61 -5.52 6.79 -12.86
N GLN A 62 -4.55 7.65 -13.16
CA GLN A 62 -4.24 8.03 -14.54
C GLN A 62 -3.77 6.84 -15.37
N ALA A 63 -2.90 5.98 -14.84
CA ALA A 63 -2.47 4.77 -15.55
C ALA A 63 -3.65 3.83 -15.86
N VAL A 64 -4.59 3.64 -14.93
CA VAL A 64 -5.81 2.84 -15.18
C VAL A 64 -6.69 3.48 -16.24
N ILE A 65 -6.82 4.82 -16.25
CA ILE A 65 -7.54 5.56 -17.29
C ILE A 65 -6.86 5.37 -18.66
N ASP A 66 -5.54 5.50 -18.71
CA ASP A 66 -4.75 5.33 -19.94
C ASP A 66 -4.85 3.89 -20.48
N SER A 67 -4.91 2.91 -19.58
CA SER A 67 -5.15 1.49 -19.88
C SER A 67 -6.63 1.17 -20.16
N ARG A 68 -7.52 2.16 -20.28
CA ARG A 68 -8.97 1.99 -20.52
C ARG A 68 -9.66 1.04 -19.53
N GLY A 69 -9.21 1.04 -18.27
CA GLY A 69 -9.76 0.20 -17.21
C GLY A 69 -9.19 -1.22 -17.14
N PHE A 70 -8.22 -1.57 -17.99
CA PHE A 70 -7.45 -2.80 -17.82
C PHE A 70 -6.35 -2.58 -16.77
N ALA A 71 -6.28 -3.47 -15.78
CA ALA A 71 -5.15 -3.58 -14.87
C ALA A 71 -3.97 -4.24 -15.61
N ASP A 72 -2.76 -3.73 -15.40
CA ASP A 72 -1.51 -4.40 -15.81
C ASP A 72 -1.23 -5.61 -14.90
#